data_AF-A0A8H7FXC6-F1
#
_entry.id   AF-A0A8H7FXC6-F1
#
_cell.length_a   1.000
_cell.length_b   1.000
_cell.length_c   1.000
_cell.angle_alpha   90.00
_cell.angle_beta   90.00
_cell.angle_gamma   90.00
#
_symmetry.space_group_name_H-M   'P 1'
#
loop_
_entity.id
_entity.type
_entity.pdbx_description
1 polymer ?
#
loop_
_entity_poly.entity_id
_entity_poly.type
_entity_poly.pdbx_seq_one_letter_code
_entity_poly.pdbx_strand_id
1 'polypeptide(L)'
;MPAKNDTEGLYAQIQRRMVESGDWDRIQLMLSNKLNENGWTDDLRHKSKEHARAMEPLSFAVLLQEFTPEAQDSIPPAVRKEFMGMIRQYIEKQIE
;
A
#
# COMPACT_ATOMS: atom_id res chain seq x y z
N MET A 1 18.70 -23.41 -12.16
CA MET A 1 18.39 -21.97 -12.19
C MET A 1 18.49 -21.42 -10.76
N PRO A 2 19.65 -20.91 -10.31
CA PRO A 2 19.87 -20.52 -8.91
C PRO A 2 19.65 -19.02 -8.59
N ALA A 3 19.52 -18.13 -9.58
CA ALA A 3 19.54 -16.68 -9.35
C ALA A 3 18.28 -16.06 -8.70
N LYS A 4 17.13 -16.75 -8.67
CA LYS A 4 15.87 -16.19 -8.12
C LYS A 4 15.87 -16.12 -6.59
N ASN A 5 16.49 -17.10 -5.93
CA ASN A 5 16.43 -17.22 -4.47
C ASN A 5 17.29 -16.17 -3.76
N ASP A 6 18.42 -15.77 -4.36
CA ASP A 6 19.34 -14.80 -3.76
C ASP A 6 18.70 -13.40 -3.70
N THR A 7 17.93 -13.04 -4.73
CA THR A 7 17.17 -11.78 -4.73
C THR A 7 16.04 -11.78 -3.71
N GLU A 8 15.29 -12.87 -3.58
CA GLU A 8 14.20 -12.99 -2.59
C GLU A 8 14.72 -12.89 -1.15
N GLY A 9 15.86 -13.53 -0.86
CA GLY A 9 16.52 -13.44 0.44
C GLY A 9 17.00 -12.02 0.77
N LEU A 10 17.50 -11.29 -0.24
CA LEU A 10 17.90 -9.89 -0.09
C LEU A 10 16.69 -8.98 0.18
N TYR A 11 15.60 -9.13 -0.58
CA TYR A 11 14.37 -8.37 -0.35
C TYR A 11 13.81 -8.58 1.06
N ALA A 12 13.76 -9.83 1.53
CA ALA A 12 13.28 -10.14 2.87
C ALA A 12 14.15 -9.50 3.96
N GLN A 13 15.48 -9.46 3.78
CA GLN A 13 16.37 -8.78 4.72
C GLN A 13 16.17 -7.26 4.73
N ILE A 14 16.05 -6.64 3.56
CA ILE A 14 15.81 -5.19 3.45
C ILE A 14 14.48 -4.82 4.10
N GLN A 15 13.42 -5.59 3.80
CA GLN A 15 12.10 -5.38 4.40
C GLN A 15 12.17 -5.51 5.93
N ARG A 16 12.86 -6.54 6.44
CA ARG A 16 13.04 -6.73 7.88
C ARG A 16 13.73 -5.53 8.53
N ARG A 17 14.82 -5.02 7.95
CA ARG A 17 15.53 -3.84 8.46
C ARG A 17 14.64 -2.59 8.43
N MET A 18 13.83 -2.44 7.40
CA MET A 18 12.89 -1.32 7.24
C MET A 18 11.80 -1.33 8.32
N VAL A 19 11.35 -2.52 8.73
CA VAL A 19 10.42 -2.69 9.86
C VAL A 19 11.13 -2.45 11.19
N GLU A 20 12.31 -3.05 11.41
CA GLU A 20 13.05 -2.93 12.68
C GLU A 20 13.51 -1.49 12.97
N SER A 21 13.78 -0.70 11.94
CA SER A 21 14.13 0.73 12.06
C SER A 21 12.93 1.67 12.24
N GLY A 22 11.71 1.17 12.02
CA GLY A 22 10.48 1.98 12.01
C GLY A 22 10.30 2.83 10.75
N ASP A 23 11.18 2.72 9.76
CA ASP A 23 11.06 3.43 8.48
C ASP A 23 9.81 2.96 7.71
N TRP A 24 9.45 1.68 7.82
CA TRP A 24 8.23 1.13 7.25
C TRP A 24 6.98 1.83 7.81
N ASP A 25 6.86 1.88 9.14
CA ASP A 25 5.72 2.53 9.80
C ASP A 25 5.64 4.02 9.46
N ARG A 26 6.79 4.69 9.37
CA ARG A 26 6.86 6.10 8.95
C ARG A 26 6.34 6.31 7.53
N ILE A 27 6.75 5.47 6.57
CA ILE A 27 6.28 5.56 5.18
C ILE A 27 4.78 5.25 5.11
N GLN A 28 4.30 4.26 5.85
CA GLN A 28 2.87 3.95 5.90
C GLN A 28 2.05 5.11 6.49
N LEU A 29 2.52 5.74 7.57
CA LEU A 29 1.86 6.89 8.18
C LEU A 29 1.80 8.08 7.22
N MET A 30 2.92 8.38 6.54
CA MET A 30 2.96 9.44 5.52
C MET A 30 1.98 9.16 4.37
N LEU A 31 1.91 7.92 3.90
CA LEU A 31 0.99 7.52 2.84
C LEU A 31 -0.46 7.69 3.28
N SER A 32 -0.79 7.20 4.48
CA SER A 32 -2.12 7.32 5.06
C SER A 32 -2.54 8.79 5.18
N ASN A 33 -1.67 9.65 5.71
CA ASN A 33 -1.94 11.09 5.83
C ASN A 33 -2.17 11.73 4.47
N LYS A 34 -1.33 11.41 3.47
CA LYS A 34 -1.44 11.98 2.12
C LYS A 34 -2.74 11.57 1.43
N LEU A 35 -3.13 10.30 1.56
CA LEU A 35 -4.39 9.78 1.04
C LEU A 35 -5.62 10.32 1.80
N ASN A 36 -5.45 10.68 3.07
CA ASN A 36 -6.50 11.35 3.82
C ASN A 36 -6.66 12.81 3.39
N GLU A 37 -5.56 13.56 3.28
CA GLU A 37 -5.53 14.98 2.88
C GLU A 37 -6.12 15.25 1.51
N ASN A 38 -6.00 14.29 0.58
CA ASN A 38 -6.54 14.42 -0.77
C ASN A 38 -7.98 13.86 -0.93
N GLY A 39 -8.60 13.41 0.17
CA GLY A 39 -9.96 12.88 0.20
C GLY A 39 -10.12 11.43 -0.25
N TRP A 40 -9.05 10.75 -0.68
CA TRP A 40 -9.12 9.37 -1.17
C TRP A 40 -9.71 8.39 -0.13
N THR A 41 -9.32 8.54 1.14
CA THR A 41 -9.83 7.69 2.23
C THR A 41 -11.34 7.84 2.41
N ASP A 42 -11.84 9.07 2.36
CA ASP A 42 -13.26 9.36 2.54
C ASP A 42 -14.08 8.90 1.33
N ASP A 43 -13.59 9.10 0.12
CA ASP A 43 -14.23 8.63 -1.11
C ASP A 43 -14.37 7.11 -1.13
N LEU A 44 -13.30 6.37 -0.82
CA LEU A 44 -13.32 4.91 -0.77
C LEU A 44 -14.26 4.39 0.33
N ARG A 45 -14.26 5.06 1.48
CA ARG A 45 -15.17 4.74 2.58
C ARG A 45 -16.63 4.99 2.20
N HIS A 46 -16.90 6.08 1.49
CA HIS A 46 -18.25 6.41 1.05
C HIS A 46 -18.77 5.36 0.07
N LYS A 47 -18.01 5.04 -0.97
CA LYS A 47 -18.39 4.04 -1.98
C LYS A 47 -18.60 2.64 -1.39
N SER A 48 -17.66 2.17 -0.56
CA SER A 48 -17.77 0.86 0.08
C SER A 48 -18.98 0.78 1.01
N LYS A 49 -19.32 1.87 1.71
CA LYS A 49 -20.51 1.94 2.56
C LYS A 49 -21.81 1.90 1.75
N GLU A 50 -21.90 2.64 0.65
CA GLU A 50 -23.10 2.57 -0.22
C GLU A 50 -23.27 1.18 -0.83
N HIS A 51 -22.18 0.53 -1.24
CA HIS A 51 -22.23 -0.83 -1.76
C HIS A 51 -22.66 -1.85 -0.69
N ALA A 52 -22.12 -1.72 0.53
CA ALA A 52 -22.49 -2.57 1.66
C ALA A 52 -23.99 -2.48 2.02
N ARG A 53 -24.62 -1.31 1.82
CA ARG A 53 -26.07 -1.14 2.06
C ARG A 53 -26.94 -1.88 1.05
N ALA A 54 -26.45 -2.06 -0.16
CA ALA A 54 -27.16 -2.78 -1.22
C ALA A 54 -26.84 -4.29 -1.24
N MET A 55 -25.90 -4.75 -0.41
CA MET A 55 -25.44 -6.13 -0.36
C MET A 55 -26.26 -6.95 0.65
N GLU A 56 -26.99 -7.94 0.16
CA GLU A 56 -27.71 -8.93 0.98
C GLU A 56 -27.35 -10.36 0.54
N PRO A 57 -26.69 -11.18 1.39
CA PRO A 57 -26.21 -10.87 2.75
C PRO A 57 -24.91 -10.05 2.76
N LEU A 58 -24.75 -9.19 3.78
CA LEU A 58 -23.53 -8.41 3.98
C LEU A 58 -22.32 -9.33 4.19
N SER A 59 -21.28 -9.16 3.38
CA SER A 59 -20.02 -9.91 3.49
C SER A 59 -18.81 -8.99 3.35
N PHE A 60 -18.01 -8.90 4.42
CA PHE A 60 -16.77 -8.15 4.39
C PHE A 60 -15.76 -8.71 3.39
N ALA A 61 -15.66 -10.03 3.26
CA ALA A 61 -14.71 -10.66 2.34
C ALA A 61 -15.00 -10.31 0.88
N VAL A 62 -16.28 -10.24 0.51
CA VAL A 62 -16.72 -9.83 -0.84
C VAL A 62 -16.40 -8.36 -1.08
N LEU A 63 -16.79 -7.48 -0.15
CA LEU A 63 -16.47 -6.05 -0.23
C LEU A 63 -14.96 -5.81 -0.36
N LEU A 64 -14.14 -6.50 0.43
CA LEU A 64 -12.70 -6.36 0.37
C LEU A 64 -12.16 -6.81 -0.99
N GLN A 65 -12.62 -7.95 -1.50
CA GLN A 65 -12.19 -8.48 -2.79
C GLN A 65 -12.55 -7.53 -3.95
N GLU A 66 -13.73 -6.93 -3.91
CA GLU A 66 -14.23 -6.01 -4.94
C GLU A 66 -13.53 -4.65 -4.88
N PHE A 67 -13.39 -4.08 -3.68
CA PHE A 67 -12.85 -2.73 -3.53
C PHE A 67 -11.32 -2.68 -3.51
N THR A 68 -10.61 -3.78 -3.27
CA THR A 68 -9.13 -3.79 -3.32
C THR A 68 -8.57 -3.31 -4.66
N PRO A 69 -8.99 -3.84 -5.83
CA PRO A 69 -8.51 -3.35 -7.11
C PRO A 69 -8.93 -1.89 -7.37
N GLU A 70 -10.17 -1.49 -7.05
CA GLU A 70 -10.62 -0.10 -7.22
C GLU A 70 -9.81 0.87 -6.34
N ALA A 71 -9.52 0.47 -5.09
CA ALA A 71 -8.69 1.22 -4.18
C ALA A 71 -7.28 1.42 -4.77
N GLN A 72 -6.67 0.35 -5.30
CA GLN A 72 -5.35 0.45 -5.92
C GLN A 72 -5.35 1.37 -7.15
N ASP A 73 -6.34 1.23 -8.04
CA ASP A 73 -6.42 2.01 -9.28
C ASP A 73 -6.76 3.49 -9.04
N SER A 74 -7.52 3.78 -7.98
CA SER A 74 -7.91 5.15 -7.61
C SER A 74 -6.83 5.94 -6.88
N ILE A 75 -5.70 5.33 -6.50
CA ILE A 75 -4.57 6.06 -5.90
C ILE A 75 -4.07 7.11 -6.89
N PRO A 76 -4.01 8.41 -6.51
CA PRO A 76 -3.53 9.45 -7.40
C PRO A 76 -2.13 9.16 -7.94
N PRO A 77 -1.88 9.28 -9.26
CA PRO A 77 -0.58 8.93 -9.86
C PRO A 77 0.60 9.68 -9.24
N ALA A 78 0.38 10.94 -8.82
CA ALA A 78 1.39 11.74 -8.12
C ALA A 78 1.79 11.12 -6.79
N VAL A 79 0.83 10.69 -5.97
CA VAL A 79 1.07 10.02 -4.68
C VAL A 79 1.78 8.68 -4.93
N ARG A 80 1.29 7.86 -5.87
CA ARG A 80 1.95 6.60 -6.22
C ARG A 80 3.42 6.82 -6.60
N LYS A 81 3.70 7.80 -7.46
CA LYS A 81 5.06 8.11 -7.91
C LYS A 81 5.95 8.58 -6.75
N GLU A 82 5.43 9.45 -5.89
CA GLU A 82 6.14 9.98 -4.72
C GLU A 82 6.59 8.85 -3.78
N PHE A 83 5.66 7.97 -3.39
CA PHE A 83 5.93 6.88 -2.46
C PHE A 83 6.78 5.76 -3.07
N MET A 84 6.58 5.44 -4.35
CA MET A 84 7.48 4.52 -5.07
C MET A 84 8.90 5.07 -5.15
N GLY A 85 9.07 6.38 -5.30
CA GLY A 85 10.36 7.05 -5.25
C GLY A 85 11.03 6.93 -3.89
N MET A 86 10.28 7.18 -2.80
CA MET A 86 10.79 7.04 -1.43
C MET A 86 11.25 5.61 -1.13
N ILE A 87 10.44 4.60 -1.50
CA ILE A 87 10.81 3.19 -1.31
C ILE A 87 12.05 2.83 -2.12
N ARG A 88 12.14 3.28 -3.38
CA ARG A 88 13.31 3.04 -4.23
C ARG A 88 14.58 3.64 -3.63
N GLN A 89 14.53 4.91 -3.21
CA GLN A 89 15.67 5.58 -2.56
C GLN A 89 16.10 4.88 -1.27
N TYR A 90 15.14 4.34 -0.51
CA TYR A 90 15.46 3.55 0.67
C TYR A 90 16.24 2.30 0.30
N ILE A 91 15.73 1.52 -0.67
CA ILE A 91 16.37 0.28 -1.12
C ILE A 91 17.77 0.55 -1.68
N GLU A 92 17.94 1.59 -2.50
CA GLU A 92 19.24 1.99 -3.06
C GLU A 92 20.29 2.24 -1.96
N LYS A 93 19.91 2.93 -0.88
CA LYS A 93 20.78 3.17 0.28
C LYS A 93 21.13 1.92 1.10
N GLN A 94 20.41 0.82 0.93
CA GLN A 94 20.69 -0.45 1.64
C GLN A 94 21.61 -1.37 0.84
N ILE A 95 21.84 -1.07 -0.45
CA ILE A 95 22.63 -1.89 -1.37
C ILE A 95 24.03 -1.28 -1.60
N GLU A 96 24.21 0.03 -1.38
CA GLU A 96 25.51 0.69 -1.21
C GLU A 96 26.17 0.34 0.13
#